data_AF-A0A3M1E9W5-F1
#
_entry.id   AF-A0A3M1E9W5-F1
#
_cell.length_a   1.000
_cell.length_b   1.000
_cell.length_c   1.000
_cell.angle_alpha   90.00
_cell.angle_beta   90.00
_cell.angle_gamma   90.00
#
_symmetry.space_group_name_H-M   'P 1'
#
loop_
_entity.id
_entity.type
_entity.pdbx_description
1 polymer ?
#
loop_
_entity_poly.entity_id
_entity_poly.type
_entity_poly.pdbx_seq_one_letter_code
_entity_poly.pdbx_strand_id
1 'polypeptide(L)'
;MLVLGTASTLALLGGCPTGTTTPPSTETGVTAKQVNDLIADLFGAVDRDLTLWDIQPGLGTVMIEYGRRFALMQLAAQAGDWGMAQYQLKEAMEIQEVGEVTRPSNADALVAFEQSFLEPLEDDILNKDLDSFNQHVTSAIDGCNACHVATGKPFVVIRAPVASPEDFLFFEASDPVPPESSESESSSGTTADDQTPLTWEELTQMVDDAFNMVNRDLALWNIQPGLGTVMMEYGRRFAMLKSAVDAASWGMAQYQLKEAIEIQEVGEVTRPSKADLLSSFEASFLDPLEAAIEAKDADAFNAAYDAAIDGCNACHVGTGHPYIRVTTPPTLAEPFLSLSPSDPAGPEEEESETTTPPADNFPPGMPTLADAEAMIRDRLNTLDRTLELWNIQPGLGTVMMEYGLRFALAKLAAEAGNWGMADYQIDEAIEIQEVGETTRPNNAALLADFEQNSLTPLQNAIEAQDLDQFESAYQSAMSACNACHVATGHPYIVVQDPPANLVDYLDLEAGGM
;
A
#
# COMPACT_ATOMS: atom_id res chain seq x y z
N MET A 1 -9.13 -11.58 90.38
CA MET A 1 -9.95 -12.20 91.43
C MET A 1 -10.85 -13.22 90.74
N LEU A 2 -10.71 -14.52 91.09
CA LEU A 2 -11.36 -15.75 90.55
C LEU A 2 -11.13 -16.03 89.04
N VAL A 3 -10.44 -17.08 88.57
CA VAL A 3 -10.30 -18.54 88.89
C VAL A 3 -11.55 -19.38 88.60
N LEU A 4 -11.36 -20.38 87.72
CA LEU A 4 -11.81 -21.80 87.72
C LEU A 4 -12.19 -22.20 86.28
N GLY A 5 -11.76 -23.28 85.65
CA GLY A 5 -10.97 -24.49 85.93
C GLY A 5 -10.98 -25.28 84.59
N THR A 6 -10.28 -26.37 84.30
CA THR A 6 -9.53 -27.37 85.06
C THR A 6 -8.59 -28.09 84.08
N ALA A 7 -7.49 -28.60 84.64
CA ALA A 7 -6.39 -29.27 83.97
C ALA A 7 -6.73 -30.66 83.37
N SER A 8 -5.91 -31.10 82.41
CA SER A 8 -5.41 -32.48 82.37
C SER A 8 -4.08 -32.56 81.63
N THR A 9 -3.30 -33.58 81.99
CA THR A 9 -1.85 -33.57 82.11
C THR A 9 -1.09 -33.99 80.84
N LEU A 10 0.03 -33.30 80.65
CA LEU A 10 1.26 -33.57 79.90
C LEU A 10 1.66 -35.07 79.76
N ALA A 11 2.10 -35.49 78.56
CA ALA A 11 3.48 -35.97 78.30
C ALA A 11 3.69 -36.60 76.89
N LEU A 12 4.55 -35.92 76.11
CA LEU A 12 5.71 -36.39 75.33
C LEU A 12 5.63 -37.49 74.24
N LEU A 13 5.99 -37.03 73.03
CA LEU A 13 6.99 -37.54 72.05
C LEU A 13 6.49 -38.17 70.73
N GLY A 14 6.87 -37.51 69.62
CA GLY A 14 7.34 -38.17 68.39
C GLY A 14 6.50 -37.95 67.11
N GLY A 15 7.02 -37.16 66.17
CA GLY A 15 6.57 -37.14 64.76
C GLY A 15 6.73 -35.79 64.05
N CYS A 16 7.59 -35.73 63.02
CA CYS A 16 7.88 -34.55 62.20
C CYS A 16 6.67 -34.01 61.40
N PRO A 17 6.67 -32.71 61.05
CA PRO A 17 5.67 -32.11 60.16
C PRO A 17 6.04 -32.40 58.69
N THR A 18 5.20 -33.14 57.98
CA THR A 18 5.25 -33.13 56.51
C THR A 18 4.63 -31.83 56.04
N GLY A 19 5.48 -30.95 55.51
CA GLY A 19 5.04 -29.71 54.86
C GLY A 19 4.11 -30.03 53.70
N THR A 20 2.96 -29.35 53.68
CA THR A 20 2.19 -29.18 52.46
C THR A 20 2.87 -28.08 51.65
N THR A 21 3.77 -28.47 50.77
CA THR A 21 4.09 -27.67 49.60
C THR A 21 2.83 -27.64 48.75
N THR A 22 2.24 -26.46 48.58
CA THR A 22 1.33 -26.22 47.46
C THR A 22 2.10 -26.61 46.19
N PRO A 23 1.56 -27.46 45.30
CA PRO A 23 2.22 -27.73 44.03
C PRO A 23 2.36 -26.40 43.27
N PRO A 24 3.42 -26.19 42.50
CA PRO A 24 3.39 -25.13 41.50
C PRO A 24 2.16 -25.39 40.62
N SER A 25 1.39 -24.34 40.36
CA SER A 25 0.33 -24.35 39.37
C SER A 25 0.89 -24.98 38.10
N THR A 26 0.32 -26.10 37.67
CA THR A 26 0.52 -26.61 36.31
C THR A 26 -0.14 -25.59 35.40
N GLU A 27 0.60 -24.57 34.99
CA GLU A 27 0.23 -23.77 33.83
C GLU A 27 0.19 -24.74 32.67
N THR A 28 -1.02 -25.08 32.24
CA THR A 28 -1.26 -25.78 30.98
C THR A 28 -0.68 -24.91 29.89
N GLY A 29 0.39 -25.40 29.24
CA GLY A 29 1.00 -24.69 28.11
C GLY A 29 -0.01 -24.44 27.00
N VAL A 30 0.23 -23.41 26.21
CA VAL A 30 -0.65 -22.98 25.12
C VAL A 30 -0.77 -24.08 24.07
N THR A 31 -1.95 -24.26 23.50
CA THR A 31 -2.19 -25.22 22.40
C THR A 31 -2.24 -24.52 21.04
N ALA A 32 -2.02 -25.27 19.95
CA ALA A 32 -2.12 -24.77 18.58
C ALA A 32 -3.44 -24.03 18.30
N LYS A 33 -4.57 -24.60 18.74
CA LYS A 33 -5.87 -23.94 18.60
C LYS A 33 -5.90 -22.56 19.26
N GLN A 34 -5.39 -22.44 20.49
CA GLN A 34 -5.41 -21.16 21.21
C GLN A 34 -4.53 -20.11 20.53
N VAL A 35 -3.40 -20.53 19.95
CA VAL A 35 -2.53 -19.65 19.16
C VAL A 35 -3.23 -19.21 17.87
N ASN A 36 -3.86 -20.12 17.13
CA ASN A 36 -4.61 -19.79 15.92
C ASN A 36 -5.78 -18.82 16.19
N ASP A 37 -6.55 -19.08 17.25
CA ASP A 37 -7.63 -18.18 17.67
C ASP A 37 -7.06 -16.78 17.98
N LEU A 38 -5.92 -16.71 18.68
CA LEU A 38 -5.26 -15.46 19.04
C LEU A 38 -4.66 -14.72 17.83
N ILE A 39 -4.08 -15.43 16.87
CA ILE A 39 -3.61 -14.86 15.60
C ILE A 39 -4.80 -14.23 14.87
N ALA A 40 -5.91 -14.94 14.73
CA ALA A 40 -7.11 -14.42 14.09
C ALA A 40 -7.64 -13.17 14.82
N ASP A 41 -7.69 -13.20 16.15
CA ASP A 41 -8.16 -12.08 16.97
C ASP A 41 -7.24 -10.85 16.85
N LEU A 42 -5.91 -11.03 16.89
CA LEU A 42 -4.94 -9.91 16.83
C LEU A 42 -4.79 -9.35 15.41
N PHE A 43 -4.76 -10.20 14.37
CA PHE A 43 -4.68 -9.76 12.98
C PHE A 43 -5.99 -9.14 12.48
N GLY A 44 -7.12 -9.51 13.10
CA GLY A 44 -8.45 -8.96 12.80
C GLY A 44 -8.85 -7.76 13.66
N ALA A 45 -8.06 -7.38 14.66
CA ALA A 45 -8.35 -6.26 15.54
C ALA A 45 -7.91 -4.93 14.93
N VAL A 46 -8.77 -3.91 15.07
CA VAL A 46 -8.37 -2.50 14.94
C VAL A 46 -7.66 -2.11 16.24
N ASP A 47 -6.37 -2.44 16.33
CA ASP A 47 -5.51 -2.11 17.46
C ASP A 47 -4.49 -1.03 17.03
N ARG A 48 -4.73 0.20 17.50
CA ARG A 48 -3.89 1.37 17.18
C ARG A 48 -2.56 1.38 17.92
N ASP A 49 -2.34 0.42 18.82
CA ASP A 49 -1.05 0.24 19.49
C ASP A 49 -0.11 -0.66 18.67
N LEU A 50 -0.56 -1.19 17.51
CA LEU A 50 0.26 -1.97 16.59
C LEU A 50 0.85 -1.08 15.49
N THR A 51 2.16 -1.17 15.25
CA THR A 51 2.86 -0.54 14.11
C THR A 51 2.16 -0.83 12.77
N LEU A 52 1.56 -2.01 12.66
CA LEU A 52 0.79 -2.43 11.50
C LEU A 52 -0.43 -1.55 11.19
N TRP A 53 -1.04 -0.94 12.20
CA TRP A 53 -2.11 0.02 12.00
C TRP A 53 -1.59 1.28 11.30
N ASP A 54 -0.39 1.72 11.67
CA ASP A 54 0.23 2.95 11.18
C ASP A 54 0.72 2.84 9.72
N ILE A 55 0.79 1.62 9.17
CA ILE A 55 1.19 1.37 7.77
C ILE A 55 0.00 1.04 6.85
N GLN A 56 -1.23 0.97 7.38
CA GLN A 56 -2.40 0.73 6.54
C GLN A 56 -2.72 1.99 5.72
N PRO A 57 -3.03 1.86 4.42
CA PRO A 57 -3.36 3.01 3.61
C PRO A 57 -4.55 3.78 4.21
N GLY A 58 -4.45 5.11 4.18
CA GLY A 58 -5.56 6.02 4.43
C GLY A 58 -6.70 5.80 3.44
N LEU A 59 -7.91 6.24 3.81
CA LEU A 59 -8.99 6.27 2.83
C LEU A 59 -8.64 7.21 1.66
N GLY A 60 -7.87 8.28 1.90
CA GLY A 60 -7.42 9.14 0.81
C GLY A 60 -6.47 8.44 -0.16
N THR A 61 -5.53 7.62 0.31
CA THR A 61 -4.67 6.76 -0.54
C THR A 61 -5.52 5.83 -1.40
N VAL A 62 -6.48 5.12 -0.78
CA VAL A 62 -7.46 4.27 -1.49
C VAL A 62 -8.23 5.07 -2.55
N MET A 63 -8.67 6.29 -2.22
CA MET A 63 -9.45 7.14 -3.11
C MET A 63 -8.65 7.70 -4.30
N ILE A 64 -7.32 7.81 -4.20
CA ILE A 64 -6.47 8.17 -5.35
C ILE A 64 -6.55 7.06 -6.40
N GLU A 65 -6.30 5.81 -6.02
CA GLU A 65 -6.37 4.69 -6.96
C GLU A 65 -7.80 4.47 -7.46
N TYR A 66 -8.79 4.52 -6.57
CA TYR A 66 -10.21 4.41 -6.93
C TYR A 66 -10.59 5.45 -7.99
N GLY A 67 -10.23 6.72 -7.79
CA GLY A 67 -10.51 7.79 -8.76
C GLY A 67 -9.85 7.55 -10.11
N ARG A 68 -8.58 7.08 -10.13
CA ARG A 68 -7.88 6.72 -11.37
C ARG A 68 -8.58 5.57 -12.10
N ARG A 69 -8.96 4.52 -11.38
CA ARG A 69 -9.66 3.35 -11.96
C ARG A 69 -11.04 3.72 -12.49
N PHE A 70 -11.81 4.50 -11.74
CA PHE A 70 -13.10 5.01 -12.20
C PHE A 70 -12.96 5.85 -13.48
N ALA A 71 -11.93 6.70 -13.55
CA ALA A 71 -11.64 7.50 -14.75
C ALA A 71 -11.26 6.62 -15.95
N LEU A 72 -10.38 5.63 -15.75
CA LEU A 72 -9.98 4.68 -16.79
C LEU A 72 -11.16 3.83 -17.28
N MET A 73 -12.04 3.39 -16.38
CA MET A 73 -13.27 2.66 -16.73
C MET A 73 -14.13 3.51 -17.69
N GLN A 74 -14.37 4.77 -17.33
CA GLN A 74 -15.19 5.66 -18.14
C GLN A 74 -14.58 5.91 -19.52
N LEU A 75 -13.26 6.18 -19.59
CA LEU A 75 -12.57 6.41 -20.86
C LEU A 75 -12.53 5.15 -21.74
N ALA A 76 -12.31 3.98 -21.14
CA ALA A 76 -12.32 2.70 -21.84
C ALA A 76 -13.70 2.41 -22.47
N ALA A 77 -14.79 2.58 -21.70
CA ALA A 77 -16.14 2.40 -22.21
C ALA A 77 -16.47 3.38 -23.36
N GLN A 78 -16.04 4.64 -23.25
CA GLN A 78 -16.18 5.63 -24.33
C GLN A 78 -15.41 5.24 -25.60
N ALA A 79 -14.26 4.57 -25.45
CA ALA A 79 -13.48 4.01 -26.56
C ALA A 79 -14.05 2.67 -27.10
N GLY A 80 -15.10 2.12 -26.47
CA GLY A 80 -15.66 0.81 -26.77
C GLY A 80 -14.82 -0.37 -26.29
N ASP A 81 -13.83 -0.12 -25.42
CA ASP A 81 -12.98 -1.13 -24.78
C ASP A 81 -13.67 -1.67 -23.52
N TRP A 82 -14.73 -2.47 -23.71
CA TRP A 82 -15.59 -2.95 -22.62
C TRP A 82 -14.91 -3.94 -21.69
N GLY A 83 -13.93 -4.71 -22.17
CA GLY A 83 -13.08 -5.56 -21.34
C GLY A 83 -12.24 -4.74 -20.37
N MET A 84 -11.62 -3.66 -20.84
CA MET A 84 -10.88 -2.74 -19.97
C MET A 84 -11.81 -1.99 -19.01
N ALA A 85 -12.99 -1.56 -19.48
CA ALA A 85 -13.98 -0.94 -18.59
C ALA A 85 -14.40 -1.88 -17.45
N GLN A 86 -14.72 -3.13 -17.77
CA GLN A 86 -15.06 -4.15 -16.78
C GLN A 86 -13.93 -4.39 -15.78
N TYR A 87 -12.70 -4.52 -16.28
CA TYR A 87 -11.52 -4.73 -15.44
C TYR A 87 -11.30 -3.56 -14.47
N GLN A 88 -11.36 -2.33 -14.96
CA GLN A 88 -11.18 -1.14 -14.13
C GLN A 88 -12.30 -0.96 -13.09
N LEU A 89 -13.55 -1.30 -13.43
CA LEU A 89 -14.65 -1.30 -12.47
C LEU A 89 -14.43 -2.35 -11.37
N LYS A 90 -14.05 -3.58 -11.76
CA LYS A 90 -13.77 -4.65 -10.82
C LYS A 90 -12.66 -4.27 -9.84
N GLU A 91 -11.56 -3.75 -10.37
CA GLU A 91 -10.44 -3.35 -9.53
C GLU A 91 -10.75 -2.11 -8.67
N ALA A 92 -11.64 -1.22 -9.13
CA ALA A 92 -12.13 -0.12 -8.30
C ALA A 92 -12.92 -0.63 -7.09
N MET A 93 -13.71 -1.70 -7.24
CA MET A 93 -14.37 -2.38 -6.11
C MET A 93 -13.35 -3.07 -5.21
N GLU A 94 -12.37 -3.80 -5.76
CA GLU A 94 -11.35 -4.47 -4.95
C GLU A 94 -10.54 -3.49 -4.08
N ILE A 95 -10.14 -2.33 -4.62
CA ILE A 95 -9.44 -1.31 -3.80
C ILE A 95 -10.38 -0.63 -2.80
N GLN A 96 -11.69 -0.56 -3.08
CA GLN A 96 -12.69 -0.07 -2.14
C GLN A 96 -12.84 -1.01 -0.94
N GLU A 97 -12.87 -2.33 -1.18
CA GLU A 97 -12.89 -3.36 -0.12
C GLU A 97 -11.71 -3.22 0.84
N VAL A 98 -10.52 -2.85 0.34
CA VAL A 98 -9.37 -2.49 1.21
C VAL A 98 -9.71 -1.31 2.11
N GLY A 99 -10.39 -0.28 1.60
CA GLY A 99 -10.91 0.84 2.37
C GLY A 99 -11.96 0.43 3.42
N GLU A 100 -12.81 -0.55 3.12
CA GLU A 100 -13.80 -1.09 4.05
C GLU A 100 -13.15 -1.81 5.24
N VAL A 101 -12.11 -2.61 4.94
CA VAL A 101 -11.34 -3.35 5.96
C VAL A 101 -10.51 -2.39 6.82
N THR A 102 -9.80 -1.45 6.19
CA THR A 102 -8.88 -0.54 6.89
C THR A 102 -9.60 0.60 7.61
N ARG A 103 -10.81 0.99 7.18
CA ARG A 103 -11.59 2.09 7.76
C ARG A 103 -13.04 1.64 8.02
N PRO A 104 -13.27 0.75 9.00
CA PRO A 104 -14.58 0.11 9.24
C PRO A 104 -15.69 1.10 9.60
N SER A 105 -15.36 2.30 10.08
CA SER A 105 -16.34 3.37 10.28
C SER A 105 -17.02 3.84 8.99
N ASN A 106 -16.37 3.63 7.85
CA ASN A 106 -16.83 4.02 6.52
C ASN A 106 -17.34 2.82 5.71
N ALA A 107 -17.13 1.57 6.17
CA ALA A 107 -17.46 0.36 5.43
C ALA A 107 -18.93 0.31 4.97
N ASP A 108 -19.89 0.55 5.86
CA ASP A 108 -21.32 0.57 5.50
C ASP A 108 -21.65 1.58 4.38
N ALA A 109 -20.96 2.72 4.35
CA ALA A 109 -21.16 3.74 3.33
C ALA A 109 -20.55 3.34 1.98
N LEU A 110 -19.38 2.69 2.01
CA LEU A 110 -18.69 2.16 0.83
C LEU A 110 -19.50 1.01 0.20
N VAL A 111 -19.92 0.01 0.98
CA VAL A 111 -20.79 -1.09 0.51
C VAL A 111 -22.09 -0.55 -0.08
N ALA A 112 -22.70 0.45 0.55
CA ALA A 112 -23.92 1.07 0.03
C ALA A 112 -23.66 1.83 -1.29
N PHE A 113 -22.48 2.42 -1.46
CA PHE A 113 -22.07 3.10 -2.68
C PHE A 113 -21.93 2.10 -3.84
N GLU A 114 -21.22 1.00 -3.61
CA GLU A 114 -21.08 -0.11 -4.57
C GLU A 114 -22.43 -0.58 -5.11
N GLN A 115 -23.34 -0.96 -4.21
CA GLN A 115 -24.65 -1.48 -4.56
C GLN A 115 -25.51 -0.46 -5.32
N SER A 116 -25.37 0.83 -4.98
CA SER A 116 -26.22 1.88 -5.54
C SER A 116 -25.72 2.43 -6.88
N PHE A 117 -24.40 2.45 -7.08
CA PHE A 117 -23.77 3.18 -8.18
C PHE A 117 -22.87 2.33 -9.07
N LEU A 118 -22.26 1.26 -8.56
CA LEU A 118 -21.33 0.43 -9.33
C LEU A 118 -21.99 -0.81 -9.95
N GLU A 119 -22.90 -1.49 -9.24
CA GLU A 119 -23.63 -2.63 -9.82
C GLU A 119 -24.37 -2.26 -11.13
N PRO A 120 -25.06 -1.10 -11.25
CA PRO A 120 -25.68 -0.72 -12.52
C PRO A 120 -24.67 -0.49 -13.66
N LEU A 121 -23.46 -0.03 -13.35
CA LEU A 121 -22.40 0.15 -14.34
C LEU A 121 -21.88 -1.19 -14.86
N GLU A 122 -21.81 -2.21 -13.99
CA GLU A 122 -21.44 -3.56 -14.41
C GLU A 122 -22.44 -4.12 -15.42
N ASP A 123 -23.74 -3.97 -15.14
CA ASP A 123 -24.81 -4.38 -16.06
C ASP A 123 -24.69 -3.66 -17.42
N ASP A 124 -24.42 -2.35 -17.41
CA ASP A 124 -24.26 -1.59 -18.65
C ASP A 124 -23.03 -2.02 -19.44
N ILE A 125 -21.90 -2.31 -18.78
CA ILE A 125 -20.66 -2.80 -19.39
C ILE A 125 -20.90 -4.17 -20.03
N LEU A 126 -21.54 -5.09 -19.31
CA LEU A 126 -21.86 -6.43 -19.82
C LEU A 126 -22.76 -6.37 -21.06
N ASN A 127 -23.70 -5.42 -21.07
CA ASN A 127 -24.62 -5.21 -22.20
C ASN A 127 -24.06 -4.29 -23.30
N LYS A 128 -22.89 -3.68 -23.07
CA LYS A 128 -22.27 -2.66 -23.95
C LYS A 128 -23.21 -1.48 -24.23
N ASP A 129 -24.03 -1.10 -23.24
CA ASP A 129 -25.01 -0.04 -23.35
C ASP A 129 -24.38 1.31 -22.95
N LEU A 130 -23.77 1.99 -23.92
CA LEU A 130 -23.10 3.27 -23.67
C LEU A 130 -24.05 4.38 -23.21
N ASP A 131 -25.32 4.36 -23.63
CA ASP A 131 -26.29 5.41 -23.26
C ASP A 131 -26.72 5.27 -21.80
N SER A 132 -26.97 4.03 -21.35
CA SER A 132 -27.25 3.73 -19.93
C SER A 132 -26.01 3.92 -19.08
N PHE A 133 -24.84 3.44 -19.55
CA PHE A 133 -23.55 3.62 -18.88
C PHE A 133 -23.26 5.08 -18.56
N ASN A 134 -23.41 5.99 -19.53
CA ASN A 134 -23.16 7.41 -19.32
C ASN A 134 -24.11 8.05 -18.28
N GLN A 135 -25.34 7.56 -18.17
CA GLN A 135 -26.31 8.02 -17.16
C GLN A 135 -25.92 7.52 -15.76
N HIS A 136 -25.53 6.26 -15.63
CA HIS A 136 -25.08 5.70 -14.36
C HIS A 136 -23.73 6.27 -13.93
N VAL A 137 -22.80 6.58 -14.86
CA VAL A 137 -21.55 7.29 -14.55
C VAL A 137 -21.85 8.68 -13.98
N THR A 138 -22.77 9.42 -14.58
CA THR A 138 -23.18 10.74 -14.06
C THR A 138 -23.76 10.59 -12.66
N SER A 139 -24.62 9.59 -12.44
CA SER A 139 -25.22 9.31 -11.12
C SER A 139 -24.17 8.90 -10.09
N ALA A 140 -23.16 8.12 -10.48
CA ALA A 140 -22.06 7.71 -9.63
C ALA A 140 -21.17 8.89 -9.24
N ILE A 141 -20.85 9.81 -10.16
CA ILE A 141 -20.12 11.05 -9.87
C ILE A 141 -20.90 11.92 -8.88
N ASP A 142 -22.21 12.09 -9.09
CA ASP A 142 -23.08 12.81 -8.16
C ASP A 142 -23.08 12.13 -6.77
N GLY A 143 -23.07 10.79 -6.75
CA GLY A 143 -22.92 9.98 -5.54
C GLY A 143 -21.58 10.22 -4.83
N CYS A 144 -20.46 10.23 -5.56
CA CYS A 144 -19.13 10.49 -5.01
C CYS A 144 -19.11 11.85 -4.32
N ASN A 145 -19.58 12.89 -5.01
CA ASN A 145 -19.62 14.25 -4.51
C ASN A 145 -20.55 14.39 -3.29
N ALA A 146 -21.71 13.72 -3.31
CA ALA A 146 -22.60 13.68 -2.15
C ALA A 146 -21.96 12.97 -0.94
N CYS A 147 -21.24 11.88 -1.17
CA CYS A 147 -20.48 11.17 -0.15
C CYS A 147 -19.39 12.07 0.45
N HIS A 148 -18.58 12.73 -0.39
CA HIS A 148 -17.56 13.67 0.05
C HIS A 148 -18.13 14.83 0.88
N VAL A 149 -19.28 15.39 0.49
CA VAL A 149 -19.98 16.39 1.31
C VAL A 149 -20.41 15.79 2.66
N ALA A 150 -20.98 14.58 2.66
CA ALA A 150 -21.45 13.91 3.87
C ALA A 150 -20.32 13.55 4.85
N THR A 151 -19.13 13.28 4.34
CA THR A 151 -17.92 12.96 5.13
C THR A 151 -17.09 14.21 5.49
N GLY A 152 -17.58 15.41 5.18
CA GLY A 152 -16.92 16.66 5.55
C GLY A 152 -15.77 17.08 4.63
N LYS A 153 -15.72 16.53 3.42
CA LYS A 153 -14.75 16.85 2.36
C LYS A 153 -15.43 17.49 1.13
N PRO A 154 -16.29 18.52 1.27
CA PRO A 154 -17.04 19.10 0.14
C PRO A 154 -16.16 19.78 -0.92
N PHE A 155 -14.88 19.96 -0.64
CA PHE A 155 -13.87 20.53 -1.53
C PHE A 155 -13.20 19.48 -2.43
N VAL A 156 -13.42 18.19 -2.19
CA VAL A 156 -13.01 17.09 -3.08
C VAL A 156 -14.14 16.85 -4.06
N VAL A 157 -14.01 17.41 -5.25
CA VAL A 157 -15.05 17.38 -6.28
C VAL A 157 -14.59 16.51 -7.44
N ILE A 158 -15.33 15.45 -7.71
CA ILE A 158 -15.09 14.54 -8.83
C ILE A 158 -15.89 15.04 -10.04
N ARG A 159 -15.26 14.95 -11.21
CA ARG A 159 -15.86 15.24 -12.51
C ARG A 159 -15.52 14.16 -13.52
N ALA A 160 -16.27 14.12 -14.62
CA ALA A 160 -15.97 13.22 -15.72
C ALA A 160 -14.59 13.57 -16.34
N PRO A 161 -13.68 12.60 -16.50
CA PRO A 161 -12.40 12.82 -17.16
C PRO A 161 -12.57 13.02 -18.67
N VAL A 162 -11.73 13.88 -19.22
CA VAL A 162 -11.49 14.09 -20.66
C VAL A 162 -10.06 13.72 -21.07
N ALA A 163 -9.16 13.46 -20.10
CA ALA A 163 -7.82 12.93 -20.32
C ALA A 163 -7.55 11.73 -19.39
N SER A 164 -6.69 10.81 -19.84
CA SER A 164 -6.30 9.65 -19.04
C SER A 164 -5.38 10.09 -17.89
N PRO A 165 -5.57 9.58 -16.66
CA PRO A 165 -4.56 9.71 -15.61
C PRO A 165 -3.35 8.77 -15.84
N GLU A 166 -3.45 7.83 -16.79
CA GLU A 166 -2.40 6.89 -17.16
C GLU A 166 -2.23 6.88 -18.69
N ASP A 167 -1.38 7.77 -19.21
CA ASP A 167 -1.21 7.95 -20.67
C ASP A 167 -0.45 6.79 -21.36
N PHE A 168 0.06 5.83 -20.60
CA PHE A 168 0.68 4.59 -21.11
C PHE A 168 -0.35 3.50 -21.45
N LEU A 169 -1.59 3.60 -20.96
CA LEU A 169 -2.67 2.65 -21.27
C LEU A 169 -3.36 3.02 -22.58
N PHE A 170 -3.42 2.08 -23.51
CA PHE A 170 -4.06 2.26 -24.81
C PHE A 170 -5.39 1.53 -24.90
N PHE A 171 -6.47 2.28 -25.12
CA PHE A 171 -7.80 1.72 -25.28
C PHE A 171 -8.10 1.35 -26.73
N GLU A 172 -8.52 0.10 -26.92
CA GLU A 172 -9.00 -0.39 -28.21
C GLU A 172 -10.16 -1.35 -27.98
N ALA A 173 -11.20 -1.22 -28.82
CA ALA A 173 -12.43 -1.98 -28.72
C ALA A 173 -12.20 -3.44 -28.35
N SER A 174 -12.86 -3.87 -27.27
CA SER A 174 -12.76 -5.21 -26.71
C SER A 174 -14.10 -5.60 -26.09
N ASP A 175 -14.29 -6.90 -25.89
CA ASP A 175 -15.51 -7.44 -25.28
C ASP A 175 -15.26 -7.70 -23.80
N PRO A 176 -16.28 -7.52 -22.93
CA PRO A 176 -16.16 -7.89 -21.53
C PRO A 176 -15.94 -9.40 -21.42
N VAL A 177 -15.14 -9.81 -20.43
CA VAL A 177 -14.94 -11.21 -20.11
C VAL A 177 -16.10 -11.64 -19.22
N PRO A 178 -16.87 -12.68 -19.58
CA PRO A 178 -17.93 -13.20 -18.71
C PRO A 178 -17.34 -13.55 -17.33
N PRO A 179 -18.07 -13.30 -16.23
CA PRO A 179 -17.57 -13.60 -14.89
C PRO A 179 -17.08 -15.06 -14.84
N GLU A 180 -15.79 -15.24 -14.55
CA GLU A 180 -15.25 -16.59 -14.31
C GLU A 180 -15.92 -17.15 -13.06
N SER A 181 -16.24 -18.44 -13.09
CA SER A 181 -16.65 -19.16 -11.88
C SER A 181 -15.48 -19.13 -10.91
N SER A 182 -15.59 -18.28 -9.88
CA SER A 182 -14.66 -18.13 -8.76
C SER A 182 -13.80 -19.38 -8.55
N GLU A 183 -12.49 -19.28 -8.82
CA GLU A 183 -11.56 -20.31 -8.37
C GLU A 183 -11.51 -20.24 -6.85
N SER A 184 -12.26 -21.15 -6.22
CA SER A 184 -12.17 -21.39 -4.79
C SER A 184 -10.84 -22.08 -4.51
N GLU A 185 -9.84 -21.32 -4.07
CA GLU A 185 -8.67 -21.94 -3.44
C GLU A 185 -9.12 -22.56 -2.13
N SER A 186 -9.27 -23.89 -2.10
CA SER A 186 -9.57 -24.61 -0.86
C SER A 186 -8.28 -24.69 -0.04
N SER A 187 -8.23 -24.01 1.09
CA SER A 187 -7.19 -24.26 2.09
C SER A 187 -7.40 -25.65 2.71
N SER A 188 -6.46 -26.56 2.47
CA SER A 188 -6.47 -27.87 3.10
C SER A 188 -5.89 -27.74 4.50
N GLY A 189 -6.76 -27.50 5.49
CA GLY A 189 -6.40 -27.56 6.90
C GLY A 189 -5.92 -28.97 7.26
N THR A 190 -4.65 -29.08 7.66
CA THR A 190 -4.13 -30.30 8.30
C THR A 190 -4.62 -30.35 9.74
N THR A 191 -5.33 -31.41 10.10
CA THR A 191 -5.73 -31.68 11.49
C THR A 191 -4.52 -32.20 12.27
N ALA A 192 -3.75 -31.29 12.89
CA ALA A 192 -2.88 -31.63 14.00
C ALA A 192 -3.72 -31.84 15.27
N ASP A 193 -3.19 -32.57 16.26
CA ASP A 193 -3.85 -32.82 17.54
C ASP A 193 -3.93 -31.52 18.39
N ASP A 194 -5.02 -30.77 18.17
CA ASP A 194 -5.29 -29.38 18.59
C ASP A 194 -5.27 -29.10 20.12
N GLN A 195 -5.05 -30.13 20.94
CA GLN A 195 -5.09 -30.04 22.41
C GLN A 195 -3.74 -30.28 23.09
N THR A 196 -2.69 -30.63 22.35
CA THR A 196 -1.36 -30.83 22.94
C THR A 196 -0.69 -29.48 23.20
N PRO A 197 -0.13 -29.25 24.42
CA PRO A 197 0.66 -28.05 24.69
C PRO A 197 1.88 -27.96 23.78
N LEU A 198 2.06 -26.80 23.16
CA LEU A 198 3.21 -26.51 22.29
C LEU A 198 4.47 -26.36 23.12
N THR A 199 5.60 -26.79 22.56
CA THR A 199 6.93 -26.36 22.98
C THR A 199 7.21 -24.93 22.48
N TRP A 200 8.25 -24.29 23.01
CA TRP A 200 8.68 -22.98 22.53
C TRP A 200 9.08 -22.96 21.05
N GLU A 201 9.73 -24.02 20.57
CA GLU A 201 10.13 -24.16 19.16
C GLU A 201 8.90 -24.29 18.25
N GLU A 202 7.92 -25.10 18.64
CA GLU A 202 6.66 -25.25 17.89
C GLU A 202 5.82 -23.97 17.90
N LEU A 203 5.76 -23.24 19.03
CA LEU A 203 5.09 -21.95 19.09
C LEU A 203 5.78 -20.92 18.18
N THR A 204 7.12 -20.86 18.21
CA THR A 204 7.90 -19.93 17.38
C THR A 204 7.66 -20.22 15.91
N GLN A 205 7.80 -21.47 15.49
CA GLN A 205 7.52 -21.87 14.10
C GLN A 205 6.09 -21.55 13.69
N MET A 206 5.11 -21.78 14.54
CA MET A 206 3.70 -21.52 14.24
C MET A 206 3.40 -20.02 14.10
N VAL A 207 4.03 -19.17 14.92
CA VAL A 207 3.93 -17.71 14.78
C VAL A 207 4.63 -17.28 13.50
N ASP A 208 5.88 -17.69 13.27
CA ASP A 208 6.62 -17.31 12.06
C ASP A 208 5.89 -17.80 10.78
N ASP A 209 5.31 -18.99 10.79
CA ASP A 209 4.46 -19.54 9.73
C ASP A 209 3.25 -18.64 9.42
N ALA A 210 2.62 -18.04 10.43
CA ALA A 210 1.48 -17.15 10.22
C ALA A 210 1.87 -15.80 9.58
N PHE A 211 3.11 -15.35 9.80
CA PHE A 211 3.66 -14.14 9.19
C PHE A 211 4.30 -14.38 7.82
N ASN A 212 4.69 -15.63 7.54
CA ASN A 212 5.39 -16.07 6.33
C ASN A 212 4.56 -16.98 5.42
N MET A 213 3.28 -17.17 5.70
CA MET A 213 2.35 -17.81 4.80
C MET A 213 1.28 -16.80 4.41
N VAL A 214 1.06 -16.67 3.11
CA VAL A 214 -0.07 -15.91 2.55
C VAL A 214 -1.38 -16.56 3.00
N ASN A 215 -1.97 -16.08 4.08
CA ASN A 215 -3.26 -16.52 4.60
C ASN A 215 -4.32 -15.43 4.43
N ARG A 216 -5.01 -15.46 3.28
CA ARG A 216 -6.07 -14.50 2.92
C ARG A 216 -7.29 -14.53 3.85
N ASP A 217 -7.41 -15.51 4.75
CA ASP A 217 -8.48 -15.49 5.76
C ASP A 217 -8.20 -14.47 6.88
N LEU A 218 -6.97 -13.96 7.00
CA LEU A 218 -6.64 -12.90 7.95
C LEU A 218 -6.84 -11.52 7.32
N ALA A 219 -7.50 -10.62 8.05
CA ALA A 219 -7.82 -9.28 7.58
C ALA A 219 -6.59 -8.51 7.06
N LEU A 220 -5.44 -8.71 7.69
CA LEU A 220 -4.18 -8.10 7.28
C LEU A 220 -3.66 -8.54 5.90
N TRP A 221 -3.86 -9.79 5.52
CA TRP A 221 -3.52 -10.21 4.16
C TRP A 221 -4.49 -9.63 3.13
N ASN A 222 -5.72 -9.29 3.56
CA ASN A 222 -6.72 -8.65 2.71
C ASN A 222 -6.54 -7.14 2.54
N ILE A 223 -5.64 -6.49 3.29
CA ILE A 223 -5.29 -5.08 3.03
C ILE A 223 -4.15 -4.95 2.02
N GLN A 224 -3.55 -6.07 1.61
CA GLN A 224 -2.49 -6.06 0.62
C GLN A 224 -3.06 -5.78 -0.77
N PRO A 225 -2.43 -4.89 -1.55
CA PRO A 225 -2.90 -4.54 -2.86
C PRO A 225 -3.09 -5.76 -3.77
N GLY A 226 -4.08 -5.64 -4.67
CA GLY A 226 -4.21 -6.53 -5.82
C GLY A 226 -2.95 -6.50 -6.69
N LEU A 227 -2.72 -7.52 -7.51
CA LEU A 227 -1.67 -7.45 -8.53
C LEU A 227 -1.94 -6.27 -9.50
N GLY A 228 -3.20 -5.88 -9.72
CA GLY A 228 -3.52 -4.70 -10.51
C GLY A 228 -3.03 -3.39 -9.89
N THR A 229 -3.08 -3.22 -8.56
CA THR A 229 -2.51 -2.05 -7.87
C THR A 229 -0.99 -2.01 -8.04
N VAL A 230 -0.31 -3.14 -7.84
CA VAL A 230 1.12 -3.29 -8.12
C VAL A 230 1.44 -2.90 -9.56
N MET A 231 0.64 -3.36 -10.52
CA MET A 231 0.84 -3.07 -11.95
C MET A 231 0.56 -1.62 -12.33
N MET A 232 -0.27 -0.89 -11.58
CA MET A 232 -0.48 0.55 -11.80
C MET A 232 0.78 1.35 -11.45
N GLU A 233 1.40 1.06 -10.32
CA GLU A 233 2.68 1.66 -9.95
C GLU A 233 3.80 1.23 -10.90
N TYR A 234 3.92 -0.08 -11.17
CA TYR A 234 4.88 -0.61 -12.12
C TYR A 234 4.77 0.09 -13.48
N GLY A 235 3.55 0.26 -14.00
CA GLY A 235 3.28 0.95 -15.26
C GLY A 235 3.77 2.40 -15.28
N ARG A 236 3.56 3.17 -14.20
CA ARG A 236 4.07 4.55 -14.08
C ARG A 236 5.60 4.58 -14.03
N ARG A 237 6.23 3.70 -13.26
CA ARG A 237 7.69 3.61 -13.18
C ARG A 237 8.30 3.23 -14.53
N PHE A 238 7.70 2.24 -15.20
CA PHE A 238 8.10 1.83 -16.54
C PHE A 238 7.87 2.93 -17.60
N ALA A 239 6.81 3.72 -17.48
CA ALA A 239 6.58 4.90 -18.32
C ALA A 239 7.64 6.00 -18.07
N MET A 240 8.02 6.22 -16.82
CA MET A 240 9.05 7.19 -16.42
C MET A 240 10.44 6.82 -16.97
N LEU A 241 10.76 5.53 -17.10
CA LEU A 241 12.02 5.05 -17.69
C LEU A 241 12.29 5.66 -19.06
N LYS A 242 11.30 5.60 -19.96
CA LYS A 242 11.45 6.12 -21.32
C LYS A 242 11.79 7.60 -21.32
N SER A 243 11.02 8.37 -20.55
CA SER A 243 11.20 9.82 -20.44
C SER A 243 12.56 10.17 -19.85
N ALA A 244 13.02 9.42 -18.85
CA ALA A 244 14.33 9.60 -18.24
C ALA A 244 15.47 9.37 -19.24
N VAL A 245 15.41 8.29 -20.05
CA VAL A 245 16.41 8.02 -21.08
C VAL A 245 16.39 9.07 -22.20
N ASP A 246 15.21 9.51 -22.63
CA ASP A 246 15.08 10.58 -23.64
C ASP A 246 15.68 11.91 -23.16
N ALA A 247 15.63 12.17 -21.86
CA ALA A 247 16.28 13.31 -21.20
C ALA A 247 17.77 13.08 -20.86
N ALA A 248 18.33 11.91 -21.20
CA ALA A 248 19.65 11.44 -20.77
C ALA A 248 19.85 11.45 -19.24
N SER A 249 18.76 11.32 -18.48
CA SER A 249 18.72 11.22 -17.02
C SER A 249 18.92 9.77 -16.58
N TRP A 250 20.13 9.23 -16.78
CA TRP A 250 20.40 7.81 -16.57
C TRP A 250 20.30 7.37 -15.11
N GLY A 251 20.59 8.26 -14.15
CA GLY A 251 20.35 8.00 -12.73
C GLY A 251 18.87 7.86 -12.41
N MET A 252 18.03 8.69 -13.01
CA MET A 252 16.58 8.57 -12.90
C MET A 252 16.07 7.29 -13.58
N ALA A 253 16.61 6.95 -14.75
CA ALA A 253 16.25 5.70 -15.43
C ALA A 253 16.61 4.47 -14.58
N GLN A 254 17.82 4.42 -14.02
CA GLN A 254 18.23 3.34 -13.13
C GLN A 254 17.31 3.24 -11.89
N TYR A 255 17.03 4.38 -11.26
CA TYR A 255 16.15 4.44 -10.09
C TYR A 255 14.74 3.94 -10.39
N GLN A 256 14.13 4.40 -11.49
CA GLN A 256 12.79 3.96 -11.88
C GLN A 256 12.74 2.46 -12.25
N LEU A 257 13.84 1.89 -12.78
CA LEU A 257 13.90 0.46 -13.12
C LEU A 257 14.00 -0.37 -11.85
N LYS A 258 14.90 0.03 -10.93
CA LYS A 258 15.07 -0.61 -9.63
C LYS A 258 13.75 -0.64 -8.87
N GLU A 259 13.07 0.49 -8.78
CA GLU A 259 11.80 0.56 -8.06
C GLU A 259 10.66 -0.18 -8.78
N ALA A 260 10.70 -0.31 -10.10
CA ALA A 260 9.77 -1.16 -10.84
C ALA A 260 9.99 -2.66 -10.52
N ILE A 261 11.24 -3.08 -10.33
CA ILE A 261 11.57 -4.44 -9.85
C ILE A 261 11.07 -4.62 -8.42
N GLU A 262 11.41 -3.69 -7.50
CA GLU A 262 10.99 -3.78 -6.09
C GLU A 262 9.45 -3.89 -5.93
N ILE A 263 8.66 -3.09 -6.66
CA ILE A 263 7.20 -3.22 -6.59
C ILE A 263 6.70 -4.51 -7.23
N GLN A 264 7.40 -5.05 -8.23
CA GLN A 264 7.04 -6.35 -8.81
C GLN A 264 7.32 -7.50 -7.85
N GLU A 265 8.43 -7.46 -7.10
CA GLU A 265 8.76 -8.42 -6.04
C GLU A 265 7.67 -8.47 -4.96
N VAL A 266 7.05 -7.33 -4.62
CA VAL A 266 5.83 -7.31 -3.77
C VAL A 266 4.73 -8.17 -4.39
N GLY A 267 4.53 -8.09 -5.71
CA GLY A 267 3.63 -8.96 -6.46
C GLY A 267 4.02 -10.44 -6.40
N GLU A 268 5.31 -10.77 -6.43
CA GLU A 268 5.80 -12.15 -6.32
C GLU A 268 5.50 -12.76 -4.95
N VAL A 269 5.77 -12.01 -3.89
CA VAL A 269 5.50 -12.43 -2.51
C VAL A 269 4.01 -12.55 -2.26
N THR A 270 3.22 -11.55 -2.67
CA THR A 270 1.78 -11.54 -2.42
C THR A 270 0.99 -12.45 -3.36
N ARG A 271 1.55 -12.87 -4.50
CA ARG A 271 0.93 -13.82 -5.45
C ARG A 271 1.93 -14.92 -5.84
N PRO A 272 2.18 -15.91 -4.96
CA PRO A 272 3.16 -16.97 -5.22
C PRO A 272 2.88 -17.78 -6.49
N SER A 273 1.61 -17.91 -6.90
CA SER A 273 1.24 -18.58 -8.17
C SER A 273 1.68 -17.82 -9.42
N LYS A 274 2.09 -16.56 -9.27
CA LYS A 274 2.60 -15.68 -10.33
C LYS A 274 4.09 -15.35 -10.17
N ALA A 275 4.73 -15.69 -9.05
CA ALA A 275 6.14 -15.38 -8.78
C ALA A 275 7.07 -15.84 -9.91
N ASP A 276 7.02 -17.12 -10.30
CA ASP A 276 7.85 -17.65 -11.40
C ASP A 276 7.64 -16.90 -12.72
N LEU A 277 6.41 -16.44 -12.99
CA LEU A 277 6.07 -15.68 -14.20
C LEU A 277 6.68 -14.28 -14.16
N LEU A 278 6.58 -13.60 -13.02
CA LEU A 278 7.10 -12.26 -12.77
C LEU A 278 8.64 -12.26 -12.81
N SER A 279 9.30 -13.16 -12.07
CA SER A 279 10.76 -13.26 -12.04
C SER A 279 11.34 -13.64 -13.42
N SER A 280 10.63 -14.50 -14.17
CA SER A 280 11.02 -14.80 -15.56
C SER A 280 10.88 -13.58 -16.49
N PHE A 281 9.91 -12.69 -16.22
CA PHE A 281 9.72 -11.46 -16.97
C PHE A 281 10.89 -10.51 -16.73
N GLU A 282 11.31 -10.33 -15.48
CA GLU A 282 12.45 -9.48 -15.10
C GLU A 282 13.72 -9.88 -15.84
N ALA A 283 14.11 -11.15 -15.71
CA ALA A 283 15.31 -11.67 -16.36
C ALA A 283 15.26 -11.55 -17.89
N SER A 284 14.07 -11.60 -18.49
CA SER A 284 13.90 -11.56 -19.94
C SER A 284 13.87 -10.15 -20.52
N PHE A 285 13.29 -9.19 -19.79
CA PHE A 285 12.94 -7.87 -20.32
C PHE A 285 13.55 -6.71 -19.54
N LEU A 286 13.85 -6.88 -18.26
CA LEU A 286 14.42 -5.82 -17.41
C LEU A 286 15.95 -5.89 -17.35
N ASP A 287 16.59 -7.07 -17.30
CA ASP A 287 18.06 -7.20 -17.37
C ASP A 287 18.67 -6.49 -18.61
N PRO A 288 18.07 -6.60 -19.83
CA PRO A 288 18.59 -5.86 -20.98
C PRO A 288 18.41 -4.34 -20.85
N LEU A 289 17.36 -3.87 -20.18
CA LEU A 289 17.16 -2.45 -19.90
C LEU A 289 18.21 -1.93 -18.93
N GLU A 290 18.47 -2.68 -17.84
CA GLU A 290 19.50 -2.36 -16.85
C GLU A 290 20.87 -2.23 -17.53
N ALA A 291 21.28 -3.25 -18.29
CA ALA A 291 22.55 -3.25 -19.01
C ALA A 291 22.68 -2.05 -19.98
N ALA A 292 21.59 -1.65 -20.64
CA ALA A 292 21.59 -0.49 -21.53
C ALA A 292 21.68 0.84 -20.76
N ILE A 293 21.02 0.95 -19.60
CA ILE A 293 21.09 2.11 -18.70
C ILE A 293 22.51 2.28 -18.16
N GLU A 294 23.12 1.20 -17.66
CA GLU A 294 24.50 1.21 -17.16
C GLU A 294 25.49 1.63 -18.25
N ALA A 295 25.30 1.13 -19.47
CA ALA A 295 26.10 1.48 -20.64
C ALA A 295 25.81 2.89 -21.19
N LYS A 296 24.73 3.53 -20.75
CA LYS A 296 24.18 4.78 -21.33
C LYS A 296 23.92 4.66 -22.83
N ASP A 297 23.48 3.49 -23.27
CA ASP A 297 23.22 3.17 -24.67
C ASP A 297 21.74 3.35 -24.99
N ALA A 298 21.37 4.53 -25.50
CA ALA A 298 19.98 4.86 -25.81
C ALA A 298 19.40 3.99 -26.93
N ASP A 299 20.21 3.55 -27.90
CA ASP A 299 19.72 2.69 -28.99
C ASP A 299 19.44 1.28 -28.48
N ALA A 300 20.34 0.72 -27.66
CA ALA A 300 20.11 -0.56 -26.99
C ALA A 300 18.92 -0.49 -26.03
N PHE A 301 18.80 0.60 -25.26
CA PHE A 301 17.68 0.82 -24.35
C PHE A 301 16.35 0.87 -25.12
N ASN A 302 16.24 1.66 -26.18
CA ASN A 302 15.00 1.77 -26.94
C ASN A 302 14.58 0.42 -27.55
N ALA A 303 15.54 -0.37 -28.04
CA ALA A 303 15.24 -1.72 -28.55
C ALA A 303 14.78 -2.68 -27.44
N ALA A 304 15.40 -2.62 -26.26
CA ALA A 304 14.99 -3.42 -25.10
C ALA A 304 13.62 -2.97 -24.56
N TYR A 305 13.35 -1.67 -24.56
CA TYR A 305 12.10 -1.08 -24.09
C TYR A 305 10.92 -1.48 -24.98
N ASP A 306 11.09 -1.41 -26.30
CA ASP A 306 10.08 -1.90 -27.25
C ASP A 306 9.83 -3.40 -27.07
N ALA A 307 10.88 -4.20 -26.85
CA ALA A 307 10.74 -5.63 -26.57
C ALA A 307 10.03 -5.90 -25.23
N ALA A 308 10.28 -5.08 -24.21
CA ALA A 308 9.60 -5.17 -22.92
C ALA A 308 8.12 -4.80 -23.03
N ILE A 309 7.74 -3.79 -23.83
CA ILE A 309 6.33 -3.49 -24.15
C ILE A 309 5.64 -4.68 -24.81
N ASP A 310 6.28 -5.29 -25.81
CA ASP A 310 5.77 -6.49 -26.47
C ASP A 310 5.61 -7.64 -25.45
N GLY A 311 6.57 -7.78 -24.53
CA GLY A 311 6.54 -8.69 -23.40
C GLY A 311 5.35 -8.46 -22.48
N CYS A 312 5.14 -7.22 -22.02
CA CYS A 312 4.03 -6.84 -21.14
C CYS A 312 2.69 -7.20 -21.78
N ASN A 313 2.50 -6.81 -23.04
CA ASN A 313 1.27 -7.09 -23.78
C ASN A 313 1.07 -8.59 -23.99
N ALA A 314 2.12 -9.36 -24.27
CA ALA A 314 2.04 -10.82 -24.36
C ALA A 314 1.71 -11.47 -23.02
N CYS A 315 2.26 -10.97 -21.91
CA CYS A 315 1.96 -11.42 -20.56
C CYS A 315 0.49 -11.16 -20.19
N HIS A 316 -0.02 -9.96 -20.46
CA HIS A 316 -1.43 -9.62 -20.23
C HIS A 316 -2.37 -10.52 -21.05
N VAL A 317 -2.08 -10.76 -22.33
CA VAL A 317 -2.83 -11.73 -23.14
C VAL A 317 -2.76 -13.14 -22.53
N GLY A 318 -1.56 -13.59 -22.13
CA GLY A 318 -1.33 -14.92 -21.57
C GLY A 318 -2.01 -15.15 -20.20
N THR A 319 -2.27 -14.07 -19.45
CA THR A 319 -2.93 -14.10 -18.14
C THR A 319 -4.43 -13.82 -18.21
N GLY A 320 -5.01 -13.68 -19.41
CA GLY A 320 -6.46 -13.47 -19.58
C GLY A 320 -6.91 -12.01 -19.60
N HIS A 321 -5.98 -11.06 -19.68
CA HIS A 321 -6.22 -9.62 -19.69
C HIS A 321 -5.83 -8.97 -21.03
N PRO A 322 -6.27 -9.47 -22.20
CA PRO A 322 -5.83 -8.98 -23.52
C PRO A 322 -6.20 -7.52 -23.83
N TYR A 323 -7.11 -6.94 -23.04
CA TYR A 323 -7.53 -5.54 -23.12
C TYR A 323 -6.58 -4.59 -22.38
N ILE A 324 -5.71 -5.09 -21.49
CA ILE A 324 -4.65 -4.28 -20.88
C ILE A 324 -3.51 -4.15 -21.88
N ARG A 325 -3.53 -3.05 -22.63
CA ARG A 325 -2.52 -2.74 -23.65
C ARG A 325 -1.65 -1.58 -23.18
N VAL A 326 -0.37 -1.85 -22.99
CA VAL A 326 0.63 -0.84 -22.64
C VAL A 326 1.33 -0.33 -23.89
N THR A 327 1.62 0.97 -23.90
CA THR A 327 2.32 1.66 -24.98
C THR A 327 3.30 2.67 -24.40
N THR A 328 4.25 3.11 -25.22
CA THR A 328 5.15 4.19 -24.85
C THR A 328 4.35 5.46 -24.59
N PRO A 329 4.44 6.06 -23.39
CA PRO A 329 3.66 7.25 -23.05
C PRO A 329 4.07 8.44 -23.95
N PRO A 330 3.11 9.26 -24.41
CA PRO A 330 3.38 10.45 -25.21
C PRO A 330 3.93 11.63 -24.39
N THR A 331 3.76 11.58 -23.08
CA THR A 331 4.02 12.64 -22.10
C THR A 331 4.74 12.07 -20.88
N LEU A 332 5.31 12.95 -20.06
CA LEU A 332 5.88 12.56 -18.78
C LEU A 332 4.74 12.17 -17.82
N ALA A 333 4.75 10.93 -17.32
CA ALA A 333 3.71 10.41 -16.42
C ALA A 333 3.59 11.21 -15.12
N GLU A 334 4.73 11.66 -14.57
CA GLU A 334 4.79 12.48 -13.35
C GLU A 334 5.37 13.88 -13.66
N PRO A 335 4.55 14.82 -14.17
CA PRO A 335 5.06 16.07 -14.73
C PRO A 335 5.53 17.10 -13.68
N PHE A 336 5.30 16.82 -12.39
CA PHE A 336 5.93 17.54 -11.28
C PHE A 336 7.40 17.14 -11.05
N LEU A 337 7.94 16.19 -11.83
CA LEU A 337 9.36 15.86 -11.85
C LEU A 337 10.08 16.55 -13.02
N SER A 338 11.25 17.11 -12.74
CA SER A 338 12.13 17.73 -13.72
C SER A 338 13.25 16.76 -14.11
N LEU A 339 13.19 16.23 -15.32
CA LEU A 339 14.23 15.37 -15.85
C LEU A 339 15.40 16.19 -16.40
N SER A 340 16.62 15.88 -15.94
CA SER A 340 17.85 16.48 -16.43
C SER A 340 18.98 15.45 -16.53
N PRO A 341 19.99 15.67 -17.39
CA PRO A 341 21.05 14.69 -17.57
C PRO A 341 21.73 14.31 -16.26
N SER A 342 21.83 13.01 -16.01
CA SER A 342 22.41 12.43 -14.80
C SER A 342 23.12 11.11 -15.15
N ASP A 343 24.08 10.72 -14.32
CA ASP A 343 24.76 9.44 -14.44
C ASP A 343 24.07 8.41 -13.54
N PRO A 344 24.07 7.11 -13.89
CA PRO A 344 23.67 6.05 -12.97
C PRO A 344 24.47 6.17 -11.67
N ALA A 345 23.79 5.95 -10.55
CA ALA A 345 24.50 5.65 -9.31
C ALA A 345 25.33 4.38 -9.51
N GLY A 346 26.49 4.31 -8.84
CA GLY A 346 27.19 3.02 -8.71
C GLY A 346 26.27 2.01 -8.01
N PRO A 347 26.57 0.69 -8.05
CA PRO A 347 25.78 -0.29 -7.32
C PRO A 347 25.69 0.17 -5.87
N GLU A 348 24.48 0.50 -5.44
CA GLU A 348 24.21 0.84 -4.06
C GLU A 348 24.54 -0.42 -3.25
N GLU A 349 25.27 -0.25 -2.15
CA GLU A 349 25.30 -1.31 -1.15
C GLU A 349 23.86 -1.39 -0.65
N GLU A 350 23.10 -2.38 -1.14
CA GLU A 350 21.83 -2.76 -0.53
C GLU A 350 22.06 -2.76 0.97
N GLU A 351 21.24 -2.03 1.72
CA GLU A 351 21.22 -2.15 3.17
C GLU A 351 20.71 -3.56 3.49
N SER A 352 21.62 -4.52 3.39
CA SER A 352 21.54 -5.85 3.97
C SER A 352 21.73 -5.67 5.47
N GLU A 353 20.71 -5.14 6.12
CA GLU A 353 20.57 -5.34 7.55
C GLU A 353 20.17 -6.79 7.74
N THR A 354 21.18 -7.65 7.87
CA THR A 354 21.01 -8.98 8.46
C THR A 354 20.54 -8.78 9.89
N THR A 355 19.23 -8.83 10.12
CA THR A 355 18.71 -9.09 11.45
C THR A 355 19.14 -10.49 11.82
N THR A 356 20.04 -10.61 12.80
CA THR A 356 20.24 -11.90 13.46
C THR A 356 18.89 -12.31 14.04
N PRO A 357 18.40 -13.54 13.78
CA PRO A 357 17.20 -14.04 14.44
C PRO A 357 17.34 -13.82 15.95
N PRO A 358 16.27 -13.43 16.65
CA PRO A 358 16.33 -13.27 18.09
C PRO A 358 16.95 -14.52 18.70
N ALA A 359 17.97 -14.35 19.54
CA ALA A 359 18.67 -15.48 20.13
C ALA A 359 17.66 -16.33 20.92
N ASP A 360 17.61 -17.63 20.61
CA ASP A 360 16.77 -18.66 21.25
C ASP A 360 17.05 -18.78 22.75
N ASN A 361 16.61 -17.80 23.53
CA ASN A 361 16.75 -17.77 24.97
C ASN A 361 15.38 -18.01 25.59
N PHE A 362 14.83 -19.19 25.29
CA PHE A 362 13.50 -19.57 25.75
C PHE A 362 13.42 -19.64 27.27
N PRO A 363 12.38 -19.05 27.89
CA PRO A 363 12.12 -19.20 29.32
C PRO A 363 11.98 -20.69 29.72
N PRO A 364 12.38 -21.08 30.95
CA PRO A 364 12.19 -22.44 31.41
C PRO A 364 10.70 -22.76 31.61
N GLY A 365 10.19 -23.78 30.91
CA GLY A 365 8.79 -24.22 30.99
C GLY A 365 8.17 -24.41 29.62
N MET A 366 6.86 -24.69 29.59
CA MET A 366 6.07 -24.60 28.36
C MET A 366 5.57 -23.16 28.19
N PRO A 367 5.48 -22.63 26.96
CA PRO A 367 4.91 -21.32 26.71
C PRO A 367 3.45 -21.23 27.17
N THR A 368 3.08 -20.08 27.72
CA THR A 368 1.71 -19.73 28.08
C THR A 368 1.00 -18.99 26.94
N LEU A 369 -0.32 -18.80 27.06
CA LEU A 369 -1.06 -17.97 26.10
C LEU A 369 -0.58 -16.51 26.10
N ALA A 370 -0.15 -15.99 27.25
CA ALA A 370 0.39 -14.63 27.35
C ALA A 370 1.77 -14.52 26.66
N ASP A 371 2.58 -15.58 26.68
CA ASP A 371 3.83 -15.62 25.93
C ASP A 371 3.57 -15.64 24.42
N ALA A 372 2.58 -16.42 23.96
CA ALA A 372 2.15 -16.41 22.56
C ALA A 372 1.64 -15.02 22.13
N GLU A 373 0.82 -14.36 22.94
CA GLU A 373 0.35 -12.99 22.68
C GLU A 373 1.52 -12.02 22.58
N ALA A 374 2.48 -12.08 23.52
CA ALA A 374 3.65 -11.23 23.51
C ALA A 374 4.51 -11.46 22.26
N MET A 375 4.71 -12.71 21.83
CA MET A 375 5.44 -13.04 20.60
C MET A 375 4.74 -12.52 19.34
N ILE A 376 3.42 -12.70 19.22
CA ILE A 376 2.65 -12.19 18.08
C ILE A 376 2.71 -10.66 18.05
N ARG A 377 2.51 -10.00 19.20
CA ARG A 377 2.61 -8.54 19.31
C ARG A 377 4.01 -8.03 19.01
N ASP A 378 5.06 -8.74 19.43
CA ASP A 378 6.44 -8.41 19.10
C ASP A 378 6.67 -8.44 17.58
N ARG A 379 6.19 -9.49 16.89
CA ARG A 379 6.29 -9.61 15.42
C ARG A 379 5.50 -8.53 14.67
N LEU A 380 4.32 -8.15 15.16
CA LEU A 380 3.51 -7.06 14.60
C LEU A 380 4.16 -5.67 14.74
N ASN A 381 5.09 -5.51 15.68
CA ASN A 381 5.71 -4.22 16.02
C ASN A 381 7.19 -4.12 15.66
N THR A 382 7.84 -5.23 15.32
CA THR A 382 9.28 -5.28 15.04
C THR A 382 9.51 -5.35 13.55
N LEU A 383 10.38 -4.47 13.05
CA LEU A 383 10.84 -4.49 11.66
C LEU A 383 11.77 -5.68 11.43
N ASP A 384 11.16 -6.82 11.13
CA ASP A 384 11.86 -8.04 10.78
C ASP A 384 11.68 -8.33 9.29
N ARG A 385 12.68 -7.96 8.49
CA ARG A 385 12.71 -8.21 7.04
C ARG A 385 12.79 -9.69 6.68
N THR A 386 12.93 -10.59 7.66
CA THR A 386 12.75 -12.03 7.40
C THR A 386 11.27 -12.41 7.32
N LEU A 387 10.36 -11.55 7.78
CA LEU A 387 8.93 -11.79 7.66
C LEU A 387 8.41 -11.26 6.31
N GLU A 388 7.71 -12.11 5.56
CA GLU A 388 7.14 -11.75 4.26
C GLU A 388 6.22 -10.54 4.36
N LEU A 389 5.38 -10.49 5.40
CA LEU A 389 4.47 -9.38 5.68
C LEU A 389 5.15 -8.01 5.81
N TRP A 390 6.41 -7.96 6.25
CA TRP A 390 7.18 -6.71 6.30
C TRP A 390 7.76 -6.33 4.94
N ASN A 391 8.14 -7.31 4.14
CA ASN A 391 8.73 -7.08 2.81
C ASN A 391 7.70 -6.62 1.77
N ILE A 392 6.41 -6.80 2.03
CA ILE A 392 5.32 -6.33 1.14
C ILE A 392 4.85 -4.90 1.47
N GLN A 393 5.43 -4.26 2.48
CA GLN A 393 5.13 -2.86 2.81
C GLN A 393 5.75 -1.90 1.80
N PRO A 394 5.09 -0.77 1.48
CA PRO A 394 5.58 0.15 0.46
C PRO A 394 7.00 0.63 0.75
N GLY A 395 7.79 0.73 -0.32
CA GLY A 395 9.08 1.39 -0.33
C GLY A 395 8.95 2.89 -0.08
N LEU A 396 10.06 3.54 0.29
CA LEU A 396 10.07 5.00 0.38
C LEU A 396 9.79 5.64 -0.99
N GLY A 397 10.18 5.01 -2.10
CA GLY A 397 9.83 5.48 -3.44
C GLY A 397 8.32 5.43 -3.72
N THR A 398 7.61 4.37 -3.30
CA THR A 398 6.14 4.28 -3.38
C THR A 398 5.49 5.43 -2.60
N VAL A 399 5.90 5.61 -1.34
CA VAL A 399 5.45 6.72 -0.48
C VAL A 399 5.72 8.08 -1.14
N MET A 400 6.90 8.28 -1.70
CA MET A 400 7.30 9.56 -2.30
C MET A 400 6.59 9.88 -3.61
N MET A 401 6.10 8.88 -4.36
CA MET A 401 5.25 9.15 -5.53
C MET A 401 3.90 9.74 -5.13
N GLU A 402 3.24 9.14 -4.13
CA GLU A 402 1.99 9.68 -3.61
C GLU A 402 2.22 11.05 -2.96
N TYR A 403 3.27 11.18 -2.15
CA TYR A 403 3.66 12.46 -1.54
C TYR A 403 3.84 13.56 -2.60
N GLY A 404 4.60 13.27 -3.66
CA GLY A 404 4.84 14.21 -4.76
C GLY A 404 3.55 14.65 -5.46
N LEU A 405 2.64 13.70 -5.74
CA LEU A 405 1.33 13.99 -6.31
C LEU A 405 0.51 14.91 -5.39
N ARG A 406 0.45 14.59 -4.09
CA ARG A 406 -0.31 15.37 -3.10
C ARG A 406 0.25 16.78 -2.94
N PHE A 407 1.56 16.91 -2.82
CA PHE A 407 2.26 18.20 -2.77
C PHE A 407 1.97 19.06 -4.01
N ALA A 408 1.93 18.43 -5.19
CA ALA A 408 1.60 19.09 -6.43
C ALA A 408 0.11 19.50 -6.53
N LEU A 409 -0.81 18.65 -6.09
CA LEU A 409 -2.25 18.97 -6.03
C LEU A 409 -2.55 20.10 -5.04
N ALA A 410 -1.84 20.17 -3.91
CA ALA A 410 -1.98 21.25 -2.93
C ALA A 410 -1.68 22.63 -3.55
N LYS A 411 -0.63 22.70 -4.38
CA LYS A 411 -0.25 23.91 -5.12
C LYS A 411 -1.35 24.38 -6.06
N LEU A 412 -1.84 23.46 -6.90
CA LEU A 412 -2.88 23.77 -7.88
C LEU A 412 -4.20 24.18 -7.19
N ALA A 413 -4.56 23.50 -6.09
CA ALA A 413 -5.74 23.86 -5.29
C ALA A 413 -5.63 25.25 -4.66
N ALA A 414 -4.46 25.59 -4.10
CA ALA A 414 -4.22 26.92 -3.52
C ALA A 414 -4.29 28.03 -4.57
N GLU A 415 -3.71 27.82 -5.76
CA GLU A 415 -3.80 28.76 -6.89
C GLU A 415 -5.24 28.98 -7.38
N ALA A 416 -6.04 27.91 -7.36
CA ALA A 416 -7.47 27.96 -7.69
C ALA A 416 -8.34 28.51 -6.53
N GLY A 417 -7.74 28.81 -5.38
CA GLY A 417 -8.44 29.29 -4.18
C GLY A 417 -9.23 28.23 -3.43
N ASN A 418 -9.07 26.94 -3.77
CA ASN A 418 -9.66 25.82 -3.07
C ASN A 418 -8.80 25.43 -1.85
N TRP A 419 -8.83 26.28 -0.83
CA TRP A 419 -8.01 26.12 0.37
C TRP A 419 -8.31 24.84 1.17
N GLY A 420 -9.56 24.35 1.15
CA GLY A 420 -9.92 23.10 1.79
C GLY A 420 -9.26 21.89 1.11
N MET A 421 -9.15 21.93 -0.22
CA MET A 421 -8.41 20.92 -0.96
C MET A 421 -6.90 21.05 -0.76
N ALA A 422 -6.36 22.27 -0.71
CA ALA A 422 -4.93 22.47 -0.41
C ALA A 422 -4.56 21.92 0.98
N ASP A 423 -5.37 22.21 1.99
CA ASP A 423 -5.25 21.69 3.36
C ASP A 423 -5.27 20.15 3.36
N TYR A 424 -6.30 19.58 2.75
CA TYR A 424 -6.46 18.13 2.66
C TYR A 424 -5.29 17.42 1.98
N GLN A 425 -4.75 18.00 0.90
CA GLN A 425 -3.61 17.41 0.21
C GLN A 425 -2.32 17.48 1.02
N ILE A 426 -2.10 18.53 1.81
CA ILE A 426 -0.93 18.62 2.71
C ILE A 426 -1.08 17.68 3.90
N ASP A 427 -2.26 17.59 4.51
CA ASP A 427 -2.51 16.66 5.61
C ASP A 427 -2.28 15.22 5.18
N GLU A 428 -2.80 14.82 4.02
CA GLU A 428 -2.60 13.47 3.52
C GLU A 428 -1.16 13.22 3.02
N ALA A 429 -0.43 14.27 2.62
CA ALA A 429 1.01 14.14 2.33
C ALA A 429 1.79 13.82 3.61
N ILE A 430 1.38 14.39 4.76
CA ILE A 430 1.95 14.04 6.07
C ILE A 430 1.58 12.59 6.41
N GLU A 431 0.30 12.20 6.30
CA GLU A 431 -0.14 10.83 6.63
C GLU A 431 0.62 9.76 5.82
N ILE A 432 0.81 9.95 4.51
CA ILE A 432 1.58 8.98 3.72
C ILE A 432 3.08 9.00 4.05
N GLN A 433 3.61 10.13 4.50
CA GLN A 433 5.00 10.18 4.96
C GLN A 433 5.19 9.47 6.30
N GLU A 434 4.24 9.57 7.23
CA GLU A 434 4.22 8.82 8.50
C GLU A 434 4.24 7.29 8.26
N VAL A 435 3.59 6.82 7.19
CA VAL A 435 3.74 5.41 6.73
C VAL A 435 5.20 5.13 6.40
N GLY A 436 5.88 6.01 5.67
CA GLY A 436 7.31 5.92 5.36
C GLY A 436 8.22 5.98 6.60
N GLU A 437 7.89 6.79 7.60
CA GLU A 437 8.61 6.83 8.88
C GLU A 437 8.53 5.48 9.60
N THR A 438 7.36 4.86 9.52
CA THR A 438 7.08 3.59 10.17
C THR A 438 7.74 2.43 9.44
N THR A 439 7.65 2.38 8.11
CA THR A 439 8.20 1.30 7.29
C THR A 439 9.70 1.44 7.03
N ARG A 440 10.30 2.63 7.21
CA ARG A 440 11.73 2.92 7.00
C ARG A 440 12.31 3.72 8.18
N PRO A 441 12.54 3.10 9.35
CA PRO A 441 12.90 3.78 10.59
C PRO A 441 14.24 4.53 10.51
N ASN A 442 15.16 4.06 9.66
CA ASN A 442 16.45 4.71 9.40
C ASN A 442 16.25 6.12 8.82
N ASN A 443 15.13 6.35 8.14
CA ASN A 443 14.75 7.64 7.58
C ASN A 443 13.73 8.42 8.43
N ALA A 444 13.12 7.81 9.45
CA ALA A 444 12.04 8.42 10.23
C ALA A 444 12.40 9.80 10.80
N ALA A 445 13.57 9.93 11.44
CA ALA A 445 14.00 11.22 11.99
C ALA A 445 14.20 12.31 10.92
N LEU A 446 14.67 11.91 9.72
CA LEU A 446 14.86 12.83 8.59
C LEU A 446 13.51 13.31 8.04
N LEU A 447 12.54 12.41 7.93
CA LEU A 447 11.18 12.68 7.46
C LEU A 447 10.42 13.58 8.45
N ALA A 448 10.47 13.28 9.75
CA ALA A 448 9.83 14.08 10.79
C ALA A 448 10.41 15.50 10.87
N ASP A 449 11.73 15.63 10.72
CA ASP A 449 12.40 16.94 10.63
C ASP A 449 11.95 17.71 9.38
N PHE A 450 11.73 17.02 8.24
CA PHE A 450 11.23 17.64 7.02
C PHE A 450 9.81 18.19 7.21
N GLU A 451 8.88 17.40 7.76
CA GLU A 451 7.50 17.83 8.04
C GLU A 451 7.47 19.08 8.90
N GLN A 452 8.15 19.03 10.04
CA GLN A 452 8.13 20.12 11.01
C GLN A 452 8.66 21.43 10.40
N ASN A 453 9.73 21.36 9.61
CA ASN A 453 10.41 22.56 9.12
C ASN A 453 9.91 23.06 7.77
N SER A 454 9.45 22.16 6.90
CA SER A 454 9.06 22.48 5.51
C SER A 454 7.55 22.62 5.32
N LEU A 455 6.73 21.85 6.06
CA LEU A 455 5.27 21.85 5.88
C LEU A 455 4.54 22.76 6.86
N THR A 456 5.03 22.94 8.09
CA THR A 456 4.41 23.87 9.05
C THR A 456 4.20 25.29 8.45
N PRO A 457 5.16 25.89 7.73
CA PRO A 457 4.93 27.19 7.07
C PRO A 457 3.84 27.15 5.99
N LEU A 458 3.71 26.03 5.26
CA LEU A 458 2.66 25.82 4.26
C LEU A 458 1.28 25.72 4.91
N GLN A 459 1.13 24.90 5.96
CA GLN A 459 -0.12 24.78 6.72
C GLN A 459 -0.56 26.14 7.27
N ASN A 460 0.35 26.91 7.87
CA ASN A 460 0.04 28.27 8.34
C ASN A 460 -0.46 29.20 7.21
N ALA A 461 0.10 29.09 6.01
CA ALA A 461 -0.32 29.89 4.86
C ALA A 461 -1.69 29.46 4.31
N ILE A 462 -1.97 28.14 4.32
CA ILE A 462 -3.26 27.57 3.96
C ILE A 462 -4.34 28.02 4.95
N GLU A 463 -4.07 27.91 6.26
CA GLU A 463 -4.97 28.40 7.31
C GLU A 463 -5.26 29.90 7.18
N ALA A 464 -4.24 30.68 6.82
CA ALA A 464 -4.37 32.12 6.57
C ALA A 464 -5.03 32.45 5.23
N GLN A 465 -5.17 31.47 4.32
CA GLN A 465 -5.61 31.66 2.94
C GLN A 465 -4.81 32.74 2.20
N ASP A 466 -3.50 32.81 2.48
CA ASP A 466 -2.59 33.82 1.94
C ASP A 466 -1.75 33.20 0.83
N LEU A 467 -2.11 33.50 -0.42
CA LEU A 467 -1.45 32.93 -1.60
C LEU A 467 0.01 33.38 -1.74
N ASP A 468 0.35 34.61 -1.35
CA ASP A 468 1.73 35.10 -1.44
C ASP A 468 2.62 34.40 -0.39
N GLN A 469 2.07 34.20 0.82
CA GLN A 469 2.73 33.43 1.87
C GLN A 469 2.85 31.95 1.47
N PHE A 470 1.80 31.37 0.90
CA PHE A 470 1.76 30.00 0.43
C PHE A 470 2.83 29.77 -0.62
N GLU A 471 2.91 30.63 -1.65
CA GLU A 471 3.91 30.52 -2.71
C GLU A 471 5.34 30.52 -2.15
N SER A 472 5.61 31.45 -1.22
CA SER A 472 6.93 31.55 -0.59
C SER A 472 7.28 30.29 0.23
N ALA A 473 6.30 29.73 0.95
CA ALA A 473 6.46 28.51 1.72
C ALA A 473 6.61 27.29 0.82
N TYR A 474 5.84 27.21 -0.27
CA TYR A 474 5.88 26.13 -1.26
C TYR A 474 7.24 26.02 -1.93
N GLN A 475 7.77 27.14 -2.43
CA GLN A 475 9.10 27.18 -3.04
C GLN A 475 10.21 26.79 -2.05
N SER A 476 10.04 27.15 -0.76
CA SER A 476 10.96 26.76 0.31
C SER A 476 10.91 25.26 0.58
N ALA A 477 9.70 24.68 0.66
CA ALA A 477 9.49 23.25 0.85
C ALA A 477 10.02 22.45 -0.35
N MET A 478 9.74 22.87 -1.58
CA MET A 478 10.26 22.23 -2.80
C MET A 478 11.80 22.27 -2.85
N SER A 479 12.41 23.39 -2.44
CA SER A 479 13.87 23.48 -2.31
C SER A 479 14.41 22.50 -1.26
N ALA A 480 13.69 22.31 -0.16
CA ALA A 480 14.02 21.33 0.86
C ALA A 480 13.85 19.89 0.35
N CYS A 481 12.82 19.58 -0.45
CA CYS A 481 12.64 18.25 -1.08
C CYS A 481 13.88 17.92 -1.91
N ASN A 482 14.26 18.84 -2.80
CA ASN A 482 15.41 18.67 -3.69
C ASN A 482 16.72 18.55 -2.91
N ALA A 483 16.88 19.29 -1.80
CA ALA A 483 18.05 19.15 -0.92
C ALA A 483 18.08 17.80 -0.19
N CYS A 484 16.92 17.31 0.25
CA CYS A 484 16.76 15.99 0.87
C CYS A 484 17.16 14.89 -0.12
N HIS A 485 16.62 14.92 -1.34
CA HIS A 485 16.98 13.95 -2.39
C HIS A 485 18.47 13.95 -2.69
N VAL A 486 19.12 15.12 -2.76
CA VAL A 486 20.59 15.19 -2.91
C VAL A 486 21.30 14.57 -1.70
N ALA A 487 20.83 14.84 -0.49
CA ALA A 487 21.44 14.34 0.75
C ALA A 487 21.30 12.83 0.91
N THR A 488 20.22 12.24 0.40
CA THR A 488 19.95 10.79 0.44
C THR A 488 20.51 10.04 -0.77
N GLY A 489 21.27 10.68 -1.66
CA GLY A 489 21.92 10.01 -2.79
C GLY A 489 21.09 9.96 -4.08
N HIS A 490 19.96 10.65 -4.13
CA HIS A 490 19.02 10.69 -5.26
C HIS A 490 18.98 12.07 -5.97
N PRO A 491 20.12 12.69 -6.35
CA PRO A 491 20.15 14.06 -6.87
C PRO A 491 19.43 14.24 -8.22
N TYR A 492 19.09 13.13 -8.89
CA TYR A 492 18.34 13.09 -10.14
C TYR A 492 16.81 13.13 -9.92
N ILE A 493 16.33 12.95 -8.70
CA ILE A 493 14.93 13.18 -8.34
C ILE A 493 14.77 14.68 -8.03
N VAL A 494 14.35 15.44 -9.03
CA VAL A 494 14.15 16.89 -8.91
C VAL A 494 12.67 17.20 -9.03
N VAL A 495 12.07 17.72 -7.97
CA VAL A 495 10.70 18.22 -7.94
C VAL A 495 10.67 19.66 -8.49
N GLN A 496 9.64 19.97 -9.26
CA GLN A 496 9.34 21.28 -9.83
C GLN A 496 7.86 21.62 -9.65
N ASP A 497 7.48 22.87 -9.93
CA ASP A 497 6.08 23.27 -9.97
C ASP A 497 5.30 22.39 -10.98
N PRO A 498 4.10 21.92 -10.61
CA PRO A 498 3.30 21.09 -11.49
C PRO A 498 2.70 21.88 -12.67
N PRO A 499 2.41 21.22 -13.80
CA PRO A 499 1.53 21.79 -14.80
C PRO A 499 0.10 21.93 -14.25
N ALA A 500 -0.73 22.74 -14.91
CA ALA A 500 -2.09 23.07 -14.47
C ALA A 500 -3.07 21.87 -14.34
N ASN A 501 -2.74 20.67 -14.83
CA ASN A 501 -3.59 19.49 -14.69
C ASN A 501 -2.74 18.22 -14.53
N LEU A 502 -2.90 17.55 -13.38
CA LEU A 502 -2.24 16.29 -13.04
C LEU A 502 -3.22 15.11 -13.07
N VAL A 503 -4.47 15.38 -12.68
CA VAL A 503 -5.49 14.37 -12.43
C VAL A 503 -6.82 14.94 -12.89
N ASP A 504 -7.21 14.63 -14.12
CA ASP A 504 -8.29 15.36 -14.78
C ASP A 504 -9.70 15.11 -14.21
N TYR A 505 -9.91 13.98 -13.53
CA TYR A 505 -11.16 13.66 -12.86
C TYR A 505 -11.40 14.45 -11.56
N LEU A 506 -10.40 15.19 -11.08
CA LEU A 506 -10.46 15.94 -9.84
C LEU A 506 -10.57 17.44 -10.13
N ASP A 507 -11.67 18.05 -9.70
CA ASP A 507 -11.87 19.50 -9.84
C ASP A 507 -11.24 20.25 -8.68
N LEU A 508 -10.26 21.10 -9.00
CA LEU A 508 -9.50 21.88 -8.03
C LEU A 508 -10.04 23.30 -7.85
N GLU A 509 -11.05 23.71 -8.62
CA GLU A 509 -11.62 25.06 -8.54
C GLU A 509 -12.35 25.32 -7.21
N ALA A 510 -12.28 26.57 -6.73
CA ALA A 510 -12.99 26.95 -5.51
C ALA A 510 -14.51 26.92 -5.69
N GLY A 511 -15.20 26.10 -4.89
CA GLY A 511 -16.66 26.10 -4.79
C GLY A 511 -17.37 25.25 -5.85
N GLY A 512 -16.77 24.14 -6.28
CA GLY A 512 -17.41 23.15 -7.16
C GLY A 512 -18.62 22.45 -6.51
N MET A 513 -19.77 23.13 -6.51
CA MET A 513 -21.12 22.54 -6.46
C MET A 513 -22.08 23.37 -7.30
#